data_AF-A0A966FHB9-F1
#
_entry.id   AF-A0A966FHB9-F1
#
_cell.length_a   1.000
_cell.length_b   1.000
_cell.length_c   1.000
_cell.angle_alpha   90.00
_cell.angle_beta   90.00
_cell.angle_gamma   90.00
#
_symmetry.space_group_name_H-M   'P 1'
#
loop_
_entity.id
_entity.type
_entity.pdbx_description
1 polymer ?
#
loop_
_entity_poly.entity_id
_entity_poly.type
_entity_poly.pdbx_seq_one_letter_code
_entity_poly.pdbx_strand_id
1 'polypeptide(L)'
;MAVSVRMDPLLEQELTQAAKRRGITKSQFIVEAVERALGRNNPGELYLKVMQEMADYRVGKSANAVSPSQPNAHKAALRQKLRTKHEQEGADYAQTLALRQTGSAE
;
A
#
# COMPACT_ATOMS: atom_id res chain seq x y z
N MET A 1 -29.72 21.56 8.59
CA MET A 1 -31.03 21.43 9.25
C MET A 1 -30.85 20.47 10.42
N ALA A 2 -31.23 20.84 11.65
CA ALA A 2 -31.07 19.97 12.82
C ALA A 2 -32.27 19.03 12.93
N VAL A 3 -32.02 17.74 13.19
CA VAL A 3 -33.06 16.71 13.36
C VAL A 3 -32.96 16.19 14.80
N SER A 4 -34.06 16.22 15.53
CA SER A 4 -34.17 15.59 16.86
C SER A 4 -34.72 14.17 16.71
N VAL A 5 -34.10 13.22 17.38
CA VAL A 5 -34.49 11.80 17.37
C VAL A 5 -34.85 11.39 18.79
N ARG A 6 -36.00 10.75 18.98
CA ARG A 6 -36.37 10.11 20.24
C ARG A 6 -36.08 8.62 20.14
N MET A 7 -35.27 8.11 21.06
CA MET A 7 -34.81 6.72 21.09
C MET A 7 -35.22 6.07 22.40
N ASP A 8 -35.29 4.75 22.43
CA ASP A 8 -35.38 3.99 23.68
C ASP A 8 -34.12 4.29 24.53
N PRO A 9 -34.25 4.58 25.84
CA PRO A 9 -33.11 4.82 26.73
C PRO A 9 -32.03 3.72 26.68
N LEU A 10 -32.42 2.47 26.49
CA LEU A 10 -31.49 1.34 26.42
C LEU A 10 -30.66 1.39 25.13
N LEU A 11 -31.32 1.68 24.01
CA LEU A 11 -30.68 1.85 22.71
C LEU A 11 -29.74 3.06 22.70
N GLU A 12 -30.07 4.15 23.39
CA GLU A 12 -29.18 5.31 23.51
C GLU A 12 -27.86 4.93 24.23
N GLN A 13 -27.94 4.11 25.27
CA GLN A 13 -26.73 3.66 25.98
C GLN A 13 -25.85 2.78 25.09
N GLU A 14 -26.45 1.84 24.36
CA GLU A 14 -25.73 1.00 23.40
C GLU A 14 -25.04 1.83 22.32
N LEU A 15 -25.75 2.81 21.76
CA LEU A 15 -25.20 3.74 20.77
C LEU A 15 -24.04 4.54 21.35
N THR A 16 -24.17 5.02 22.59
CA THR A 16 -23.10 5.75 23.27
C THR A 16 -21.85 4.89 23.45
N GLN A 17 -22.02 3.62 23.83
CA GLN A 17 -20.91 2.69 23.96
C GLN A 17 -20.27 2.35 22.61
N ALA A 18 -21.08 2.13 21.56
CA ALA A 18 -20.60 1.83 20.22
C ALA A 18 -19.81 3.02 19.63
N ALA A 19 -20.30 4.24 19.81
CA ALA A 19 -19.60 5.47 19.42
C ALA A 19 -18.27 5.60 20.17
N LYS A 20 -18.27 5.36 21.50
CA LYS A 20 -17.07 5.40 22.34
C LYS A 20 -16.02 4.37 21.91
N ARG A 21 -16.42 3.14 21.57
CA ARG A 21 -15.50 2.09 21.06
C ARG A 21 -14.80 2.50 19.77
N ARG A 22 -15.47 3.31 18.94
CA ARG A 22 -14.94 3.82 17.67
C ARG A 22 -14.25 5.18 17.79
N GLY A 23 -14.24 5.79 18.97
CA GLY A 23 -13.67 7.11 19.21
C GLY A 23 -14.41 8.27 18.53
N ILE A 24 -15.68 8.07 18.16
CA ILE A 24 -16.50 9.07 17.48
C ILE A 24 -17.64 9.57 18.36
N THR A 25 -18.25 10.70 18.01
CA THR A 25 -19.38 11.25 18.77
C THR A 25 -20.69 10.51 18.47
N LYS A 26 -21.67 10.64 19.36
CA LYS A 26 -23.01 10.06 19.18
C LYS A 26 -23.65 10.50 17.86
N SER A 27 -23.56 11.78 17.53
CA SER A 27 -24.12 12.33 16.29
C SER A 27 -23.42 11.80 15.04
N GLN A 28 -22.09 11.66 15.06
CA GLN A 28 -21.33 11.09 13.95
C GLN A 28 -21.68 9.62 13.71
N PHE A 29 -21.85 8.85 14.78
CA PHE A 29 -22.28 7.45 14.68
C PHE A 29 -23.67 7.32 14.03
N ILE A 30 -24.62 8.19 14.40
CA ILE A 30 -25.97 8.20 13.80
C ILE A 30 -25.89 8.56 12.32
N VAL A 31 -25.13 9.58 11.95
CA VAL A 31 -24.95 9.99 10.56
C VAL A 31 -24.37 8.86 9.73
N GLU A 32 -23.31 8.21 10.20
CA GLU A 32 -22.68 7.09 9.48
C GLU A 32 -23.63 5.90 9.33
N ALA A 33 -24.41 5.58 10.37
CA ALA A 33 -25.40 4.51 10.32
C ALA A 33 -26.51 4.81 9.30
N VAL A 34 -26.98 6.06 9.25
CA VAL A 34 -27.98 6.50 8.27
C VAL A 34 -27.41 6.51 6.86
N GLU A 35 -26.20 7.02 6.66
CA GLU A 35 -25.52 6.98 5.36
C GLU A 35 -25.39 5.54 4.87
N ARG A 36 -24.93 4.63 5.74
CA ARG A 36 -24.83 3.20 5.43
C ARG A 36 -26.19 2.58 5.09
N ALA A 37 -27.24 2.91 5.83
CA ALA A 37 -28.60 2.42 5.57
C ALA A 37 -29.17 2.95 4.24
N LEU A 38 -28.79 4.17 3.85
CA LEU A 38 -29.15 4.78 2.57
C LEU A 38 -28.25 4.34 1.40
N GLY A 39 -27.33 3.38 1.63
CA GLY A 39 -26.40 2.88 0.62
C GLY A 39 -25.27 3.83 0.26
N ARG A 40 -25.13 4.97 0.94
CA ARG A 40 -23.95 5.83 0.84
C ARG A 40 -22.86 5.23 1.74
N ASN A 41 -21.64 5.07 1.24
CA ASN A 41 -20.56 4.33 1.91
C ASN A 41 -20.82 2.82 2.07
N ASN A 42 -21.33 2.17 1.03
CA ASN A 42 -21.42 0.72 1.00
C ASN A 42 -20.00 0.13 1.07
N PRO A 43 -19.62 -0.60 2.14
CA PRO A 43 -18.24 -1.07 2.32
C PRO A 43 -17.80 -2.00 1.19
N GLY A 44 -18.73 -2.72 0.55
CA GLY A 44 -18.44 -3.54 -0.62
C GLY A 44 -18.05 -2.72 -1.83
N GLU A 45 -18.73 -1.61 -2.12
CA GLU A 45 -18.39 -0.73 -3.25
C GLU A 45 -17.10 0.04 -3.00
N LEU A 46 -16.86 0.49 -1.76
CA LEU A 46 -15.58 1.08 -1.37
C LEU A 46 -14.43 0.07 -1.49
N TYR A 47 -14.65 -1.19 -1.10
CA TYR A 47 -13.66 -2.26 -1.26
C TYR A 47 -13.36 -2.53 -2.73
N LEU A 48 -14.38 -2.64 -3.58
CA LEU A 48 -14.20 -2.81 -5.03
C LEU A 48 -13.45 -1.62 -5.63
N LYS A 49 -13.76 -0.39 -5.23
CA LYS A 49 -13.06 0.80 -5.68
C LYS A 49 -11.59 0.81 -5.27
N VAL A 50 -11.29 0.48 -4.01
CA VAL A 50 -9.90 0.36 -3.53
C VAL A 50 -9.16 -0.77 -4.24
N MET A 51 -9.80 -1.91 -4.46
CA MET A 51 -9.21 -3.01 -5.23
C MET A 51 -8.90 -2.58 -6.66
N GLN A 52 -9.78 -1.81 -7.29
CA GLN A 52 -9.60 -1.30 -8.65
C GLN A 52 -8.48 -0.26 -8.72
N GLU A 53 -8.40 0.65 -7.75
CA GLU A 53 -7.33 1.64 -7.63
C GLU A 53 -5.96 0.99 -7.32
N MET A 54 -5.95 -0.07 -6.51
CA MET A 54 -4.74 -0.85 -6.23
C MET A 54 -4.33 -1.78 -7.39
N ALA A 55 -5.27 -2.18 -8.26
CA ALA A 55 -4.97 -2.95 -9.46
C ALA A 55 -4.12 -2.14 -10.46
N ASP A 56 -4.22 -0.81 -10.43
CA ASP A 56 -3.35 0.09 -11.19
C ASP A 56 -1.93 0.20 -10.60
N TYR A 57 -1.73 -0.18 -9.33
CA TYR A 57 -0.42 -0.28 -8.69
C TYR A 57 0.29 -1.58 -9.08
N ARG A 58 0.57 -1.75 -10.38
CA ARG A 58 1.41 -2.84 -10.90
C ARG A 58 2.88 -2.57 -10.56
N VAL A 59 3.33 -3.11 -9.44
CA VAL A 59 4.76 -3.29 -9.16
C VAL A 59 5.35 -4.17 -10.27
N GLY A 60 5.97 -3.54 -11.27
CA GLY A 60 6.54 -4.22 -12.43
C GLY A 60 5.93 -3.87 -13.80
N LYS A 61 5.00 -2.90 -13.91
CA LYS A 61 4.66 -2.36 -15.26
C LYS A 61 5.86 -1.56 -15.77
N SER A 62 6.69 -2.29 -16.51
CA SER A 62 7.82 -1.87 -17.32
C SER A 62 7.93 -0.37 -17.54
N ALA A 63 9.07 0.17 -17.12
CA ALA A 63 9.60 1.48 -17.44
C ALA A 63 9.94 1.64 -18.95
N ASN A 64 9.05 1.21 -19.87
CA ASN A 64 9.23 1.31 -21.32
C ASN A 64 8.29 2.33 -21.99
N ALA A 65 7.51 3.10 -21.22
CA ALA A 65 6.70 4.20 -21.76
C ALA A 65 7.31 5.59 -21.50
N VAL A 66 8.60 5.66 -21.14
CA VAL A 66 9.34 6.91 -21.09
C VAL A 66 10.32 6.88 -22.26
N SER A 67 10.11 7.73 -23.26
CA SER A 67 11.06 8.01 -24.34
C SER A 67 12.49 8.04 -23.81
N PRO A 68 13.49 7.55 -24.56
CA PRO A 68 14.88 7.57 -24.14
C PRO A 68 15.38 9.01 -24.07
N SER A 69 15.07 9.71 -22.98
CA SER A 69 15.76 10.92 -22.59
C SER A 69 17.20 10.51 -22.44
N GLN A 70 18.07 10.99 -23.34
CA GLN A 70 19.50 10.73 -23.29
C GLN A 70 19.97 10.97 -21.84
N PRO A 71 20.63 9.99 -21.21
CA PRO A 71 21.08 10.17 -19.85
C PRO A 71 22.08 11.33 -19.86
N ASN A 72 21.83 12.35 -19.05
CA ASN A 72 22.82 13.38 -18.79
C ASN A 72 24.17 12.73 -18.40
N ALA A 73 25.29 13.36 -18.73
CA ALA A 73 26.63 12.77 -18.56
C ALA A 73 26.87 12.20 -17.13
N HIS A 74 26.28 12.85 -16.12
CA HIS A 74 26.33 12.41 -14.73
C HIS A 74 25.61 11.06 -14.48
N LYS A 75 24.41 10.84 -15.06
CA LYS A 75 23.70 9.55 -14.96
C LYS A 75 24.44 8.44 -15.70
N ALA A 76 25.09 8.75 -16.82
CA ALA A 76 25.90 7.78 -17.55
C ALA A 76 27.10 7.30 -16.72
N ALA A 77 27.85 8.24 -16.12
CA ALA A 77 28.98 7.93 -15.25
C ALA A 77 28.56 7.13 -14.01
N LEU A 78 27.43 7.47 -13.38
CA LEU A 78 26.90 6.72 -12.25
C LEU A 78 26.53 5.27 -12.64
N ARG A 79 25.87 5.08 -13.78
CA ARG A 79 25.52 3.74 -14.28
C ARG A 79 26.76 2.90 -14.56
N GLN A 80 27.82 3.50 -15.10
CA GLN A 80 29.08 2.81 -15.34
C GLN A 80 29.72 2.34 -14.03
N LYS A 81 29.80 3.21 -13.01
CA LYS A 81 30.34 2.85 -11.69
C LYS A 81 29.54 1.73 -11.00
N LEU A 82 28.21 1.77 -11.13
CA LEU A 82 27.35 0.73 -10.58
C LEU A 82 27.56 -0.61 -11.30
N ARG A 83 27.74 -0.59 -12.62
CA ARG A 83 28.00 -1.79 -13.40
C ARG A 83 29.34 -2.42 -13.02
N THR A 84 30.41 -1.63 -12.90
CA THR A 84 31.72 -2.14 -12.49
C THR A 84 31.69 -2.74 -11.09
N LYS A 85 30.96 -2.12 -10.15
CA LYS A 85 30.80 -2.66 -8.79
C LYS A 85 30.06 -4.01 -8.80
N HIS A 86 29.01 -4.11 -9.60
CA HIS A 86 28.24 -5.34 -9.74
C HIS A 86 29.05 -6.48 -10.37
N GLU A 87 29.90 -6.17 -11.36
CA GLU A 87 30.82 -7.16 -11.96
C GLU A 87 31.88 -7.65 -10.96
N GLN A 88 32.41 -6.76 -10.13
CA GLN A 88 33.35 -7.12 -9.06
C GLN A 88 32.67 -8.01 -8.01
N GLU A 89 31.50 -7.61 -7.50
CA GLU A 89 30.74 -8.40 -6.53
C GLU A 89 30.36 -9.78 -7.09
N GLY A 90 30.02 -9.86 -8.38
CA GLY A 90 29.76 -11.12 -9.07
C GLY A 90 31.01 -12.01 -9.20
N ALA A 91 32.17 -11.43 -9.50
CA ALA A 91 33.43 -12.16 -9.59
C ALA A 91 33.88 -12.67 -8.21
N ASP A 92 33.76 -11.85 -7.17
CA ASP A 92 34.06 -12.22 -5.79
C ASP A 92 33.14 -13.37 -5.34
N TYR A 93 31.84 -13.25 -5.63
CA TYR A 93 30.88 -14.32 -5.33
C TYR A 93 31.22 -15.62 -6.08
N ALA A 94 31.58 -15.55 -7.36
CA ALA A 94 32.02 -16.72 -8.12
C ALA A 94 33.27 -17.38 -7.53
N GLN A 95 34.24 -16.60 -7.05
CA GLN A 95 35.41 -17.13 -6.34
C GLN A 95 35.03 -17.82 -5.03
N THR A 96 34.11 -17.26 -4.24
CA THR A 96 33.64 -17.92 -3.00
C THR A 96 32.93 -19.25 -3.28
N LEU A 97 32.17 -19.35 -4.37
CA LEU A 97 31.55 -20.59 -4.80
C LEU A 97 32.59 -21.62 -5.26
N ALA A 98 33.59 -21.20 -6.03
CA ALA A 98 34.66 -22.09 -6.49
C ALA A 98 35.47 -22.68 -5.32
N LEU A 99 35.84 -21.85 -4.34
CA LEU A 99 36.52 -22.30 -3.12
C LEU A 99 35.70 -23.31 -2.31
N ARG A 100 34.38 -23.11 -2.23
CA ARG A 100 33.47 -24.05 -1.56
C ARG A 100 33.38 -25.38 -2.29
N GLN A 101 33.43 -25.38 -3.62
CA GLN A 101 33.41 -26.60 -4.44
C GLN A 101 34.74 -27.36 -4.33
N THR A 102 35.88 -26.68 -4.37
CA THR A 102 37.20 -27.33 -4.24
C THR A 102 37.48 -27.82 -2.83
N GLY A 103 36.99 -27.12 -1.79
CA GLY A 103 37.10 -27.54 -0.39
C GLY A 103 36.13 -28.67 0.01
N SER A 104 35.30 -29.15 -0.91
CA SER A 104 34.41 -30.31 -0.71
C SER A 104 34.92 -31.61 -1.37
N ALA A 105 36.16 -31.59 -1.86
CA ALA A 105 36.83 -32.71 -2.53
C ALA A 105 38.06 -33.25 -1.78
N GLU A 106 38.16 -33.01 -0.46
CA GLU A 106 39.04 -33.73 0.48
C GLU A 106 38.22 -34.50 1.51
#